data_AF-A0AAU9VMC4-F1
#
_entry.id   AF-A0AAU9VMC4-F1
#
_cell.length_a   1.000
_cell.length_b   1.000
_cell.length_c   1.000
_cell.angle_alpha   90.00
_cell.angle_beta   90.00
_cell.angle_gamma   90.00
#
_symmetry.space_group_name_H-M   'P 1'
#
loop_
_entity.id
_entity.type
_entity.pdbx_description
1 polymer ?
#
loop_
_entity_poly.entity_id
_entity_poly.type
_entity_poly.pdbx_seq_one_letter_code
_entity_poly.pdbx_strand_id
1 'polypeptide(L)'
;MDKLTPEETRWLVVGIGILKVLTPAIRSVVGKEIRQLYQKMVLEPTYIHLQTSSSYLERFPPSTVDLEYKNINNNAKHPYDCNYDRRVKDELSLAKLFVTPSSSGFIGFDETMDSSAALSILCAAPNYVSNGTSVIARDVRKLVRNEWGHCKIAIWTEAYYQKCFQLMKKLISKLNLPEASKKDFLKDLQEWRQKGIEMCVGQQISSEVLKLLHEEMAALWTSVEENKESWGKSHKGLRDNLSNLKGRVKELEAKHADLKRGLNFVKEDCLKLKKEGVILSQKIDRLNSREETVPPDMSASGLHWKLLVFVLLLAFVLFLYEQSFGECGMFHYWYSRAGRFKHRDTFHLFHGTPLLSTCQCINPPLL
;
A
#
# COMPACT_ATOMS: atom_id res chain seq x y z
N MET A 1 33.36 7.95 -22.27
CA MET A 1 33.85 7.58 -20.93
C MET A 1 34.82 6.45 -21.11
N ASP A 2 36.07 6.62 -20.70
CA ASP A 2 37.06 5.54 -20.75
C ASP A 2 36.62 4.38 -19.85
N LYS A 3 36.81 3.16 -20.33
CA LYS A 3 36.42 1.94 -19.62
C LYS A 3 37.37 1.75 -18.43
N LEU A 4 36.81 1.58 -17.23
CA LEU A 4 37.58 1.28 -16.03
C LEU A 4 38.43 0.02 -16.26
N THR A 5 39.67 0.06 -15.79
CA THR A 5 40.54 -1.12 -15.74
C THR A 5 39.95 -2.17 -14.79
N PRO A 6 40.34 -3.46 -14.94
CA PRO A 6 39.93 -4.50 -14.00
C PRO A 6 40.28 -4.17 -12.54
N GLU A 7 41.45 -3.58 -12.31
CA GLU A 7 41.94 -3.19 -10.99
C GLU A 7 41.09 -2.07 -10.37
N GLU A 8 40.78 -1.02 -11.14
CA GLU A 8 39.88 0.07 -10.71
C GLU A 8 38.48 -0.46 -10.40
N THR A 9 37.99 -1.39 -11.24
CA THR A 9 36.67 -1.99 -11.04
C THR A 9 36.61 -2.80 -9.75
N ARG A 10 37.65 -3.61 -9.46
CA ARG A 10 37.73 -4.38 -8.21
C ARG A 10 37.82 -3.46 -6.99
N TRP A 11 38.62 -2.39 -7.06
CA TRP A 11 38.69 -1.36 -6.01
C TRP A 11 37.32 -0.75 -5.72
N LEU A 12 36.59 -0.36 -6.78
CA LEU A 12 35.25 0.22 -6.67
C LEU A 12 34.27 -0.75 -6.00
N VAL A 13 34.21 -1.99 -6.46
CA VAL A 13 33.28 -3.01 -5.94
C VAL A 13 33.57 -3.33 -4.47
N VAL A 14 34.84 -3.44 -4.08
CA VAL A 14 35.20 -3.62 -2.66
C VAL A 14 34.77 -2.43 -1.83
N GLY A 15 34.95 -1.20 -2.33
CA GLY A 15 34.45 0.02 -1.70
C GLY A 15 32.96 -0.01 -1.43
N ILE A 16 32.18 -0.41 -2.43
CA ILE A 16 30.72 -0.55 -2.29
C ILE A 16 30.39 -1.64 -1.27
N GLY A 17 31.07 -2.79 -1.29
CA GLY A 17 30.91 -3.84 -0.29
C GLY A 17 31.17 -3.35 1.14
N ILE A 18 32.18 -2.50 1.34
CA ILE A 18 32.47 -1.87 2.64
C ILE A 18 31.31 -0.95 3.05
N LEU A 19 30.87 -0.06 2.17
CA LEU A 19 29.94 1.03 2.50
C LEU A 19 28.48 0.56 2.59
N LYS A 20 28.05 -0.34 1.71
CA LYS A 20 26.65 -0.79 1.59
C LYS A 20 26.35 -2.05 2.40
N VAL A 21 27.35 -2.88 2.70
CA VAL A 21 27.12 -4.16 3.38
C VAL A 21 27.83 -4.22 4.72
N LEU A 22 29.16 -4.12 4.73
CA LEU A 22 29.95 -4.31 5.95
C LEU A 22 29.65 -3.25 7.02
N THR A 23 29.70 -1.96 6.64
CA THR A 23 29.54 -0.86 7.60
C THR A 23 28.14 -0.87 8.23
N PRO A 24 27.03 -1.05 7.48
CA PRO A 24 25.71 -1.26 8.07
C PRO A 24 25.62 -2.47 9.00
N ALA A 25 26.23 -3.60 8.63
CA ALA A 25 26.28 -4.78 9.48
C ALA A 25 26.94 -4.49 10.84
N ILE A 26 28.08 -3.77 10.82
CA ILE A 26 28.76 -3.35 12.05
C ILE A 26 27.91 -2.38 12.87
N ARG A 27 27.36 -1.33 12.24
CA ARG A 27 26.52 -0.32 12.92
C ARG A 27 25.33 -0.95 13.65
N SER A 28 24.71 -1.97 13.05
CA SER A 28 23.54 -2.65 13.63
C SER A 28 23.81 -3.36 14.96
N VAL A 29 25.08 -3.71 15.26
CA VAL A 29 25.45 -4.37 16.53
C VAL A 29 26.18 -3.44 17.49
N VAL A 30 27.00 -2.51 16.97
CA VAL A 30 27.89 -1.68 17.80
C VAL A 30 27.11 -0.87 18.82
N GLY A 31 26.01 -0.22 18.43
CA GLY A 31 25.22 0.58 19.37
C GLY A 31 24.70 -0.23 20.56
N LYS A 32 24.17 -1.43 20.31
CA LYS A 32 23.66 -2.33 21.35
C LYS A 32 24.79 -2.81 22.27
N GLU A 33 25.90 -3.27 21.69
CA GLU A 33 27.00 -3.82 22.48
C GLU A 33 27.75 -2.76 23.30
N ILE A 34 27.95 -1.56 22.74
CA ILE A 34 28.58 -0.46 23.48
C ILE A 34 27.67 0.06 24.59
N ARG A 35 26.35 0.09 24.38
CA ARG A 35 25.40 0.40 25.46
C ARG A 35 25.50 -0.60 26.62
N GLN A 36 25.55 -1.90 26.31
CA GLN A 36 25.72 -2.94 27.33
C GLN A 36 27.07 -2.82 28.05
N LEU A 37 28.13 -2.47 27.32
CA LEU A 37 29.44 -2.22 27.89
C LEU A 37 29.40 -1.01 28.84
N TYR A 38 28.80 0.10 28.41
CA TYR A 38 28.65 1.31 29.21
C TYR A 38 27.91 1.03 30.53
N GLN A 39 26.78 0.31 30.47
CA GLN A 39 26.01 -0.07 31.65
C GLN A 39 26.84 -0.86 32.67
N LYS A 40 27.74 -1.74 32.21
CA LYS A 40 28.67 -2.47 33.09
C LYS A 40 29.74 -1.55 33.67
N MET A 41 30.26 -0.61 32.89
CA MET A 41 31.34 0.30 33.28
C MET A 41 30.89 1.41 34.25
N VAL A 42 29.61 1.69 34.32
CA VAL A 42 29.03 2.60 35.33
C VAL A 42 29.08 1.99 36.73
N LEU A 43 29.15 0.66 36.85
CA LEU A 43 29.16 -0.07 38.12
C LEU A 43 30.58 -0.27 38.68
N GLU A 44 30.66 -0.84 39.89
CA GLU A 44 31.93 -1.27 40.50
C GLU A 44 32.68 -2.26 39.60
N PRO A 45 34.02 -2.19 39.54
CA PRO A 45 34.90 -1.21 40.21
C PRO A 45 35.24 0.01 39.32
N THR A 46 34.62 0.15 38.14
CA THR A 46 35.10 1.05 37.08
C THR A 46 34.63 2.48 37.26
N TYR A 47 33.35 2.68 37.57
CA TYR A 47 32.72 4.00 37.74
C TYR A 47 33.11 5.02 36.66
N ILE A 48 33.04 4.63 35.39
CA ILE A 48 33.56 5.42 34.25
C ILE A 48 32.95 6.83 34.16
N HIS A 49 31.71 6.98 34.63
CA HIS A 49 30.96 8.23 34.65
C HIS A 49 31.41 9.22 35.73
N LEU A 50 32.23 8.78 36.70
CA LEU A 50 32.75 9.58 37.83
C LEU A 50 34.26 9.81 37.74
N GLN A 51 34.91 9.42 36.65
CA GLN A 51 36.36 9.56 36.50
C GLN A 51 36.82 11.01 36.59
N THR A 52 37.93 11.21 37.29
CA THR A 52 38.60 12.51 37.44
C THR A 52 39.99 12.46 36.81
N SER A 53 40.69 13.60 36.75
CA SER A 53 42.06 13.66 36.25
C SER A 53 43.04 12.79 37.03
N SER A 54 42.75 12.45 38.30
CA SER A 54 43.60 11.60 39.14
C SER A 54 43.19 10.12 39.18
N SER A 55 42.01 9.76 38.64
CA SER A 55 41.44 8.40 38.74
C SER A 55 40.82 7.87 37.45
N TYR A 56 41.30 8.33 36.30
CA TYR A 56 40.83 7.85 35.01
C TYR A 56 41.57 6.60 34.53
N LEU A 57 40.96 5.93 33.56
CA LEU A 57 41.55 4.76 32.93
C LEU A 57 42.29 5.19 31.67
N GLU A 58 43.59 4.91 31.59
CA GLU A 58 44.32 5.14 30.33
C GLU A 58 43.93 4.13 29.27
N ARG A 59 43.61 2.90 29.68
CA ARG A 59 43.29 1.74 28.83
C ARG A 59 42.21 0.89 29.49
N PHE A 60 41.49 0.10 28.69
CA PHE A 60 40.57 -0.90 29.22
C PHE A 60 41.08 -2.32 28.96
N PRO A 61 41.59 -3.06 29.96
CA PRO A 61 41.91 -4.47 29.80
C PRO A 61 40.69 -5.28 29.32
N PRO A 62 40.87 -6.27 28.42
CA PRO A 62 42.14 -6.74 27.84
C PRO A 62 42.64 -5.93 26.63
N SER A 63 41.99 -4.81 26.29
CA SER A 63 42.49 -3.90 25.27
C SER A 63 43.76 -3.19 25.71
N THR A 64 44.69 -3.03 24.77
CA THR A 64 45.95 -2.30 24.96
C THR A 64 45.91 -0.92 24.32
N VAL A 65 44.75 -0.49 23.80
CA VAL A 65 44.57 0.79 23.12
C VAL A 65 44.30 1.88 24.14
N ASP A 66 44.99 3.01 23.98
CA ASP A 66 44.81 4.22 24.79
C ASP A 66 43.43 4.84 24.55
N LEU A 67 42.79 5.32 25.61
CA LEU A 67 41.48 5.95 25.54
C LEU A 67 41.58 7.42 25.18
N GLU A 68 40.87 7.80 24.12
CA GLU A 68 40.92 9.12 23.52
C GLU A 68 39.94 10.09 24.18
N TYR A 69 40.24 10.51 25.42
CA TYR A 69 39.41 11.47 26.16
C TYR A 69 39.28 12.83 25.45
N LYS A 70 40.20 13.17 24.55
CA LYS A 70 40.11 14.37 23.69
C LYS A 70 38.81 14.42 22.88
N ASN A 71 38.22 13.26 22.58
CA ASN A 71 37.05 13.12 21.71
C ASN A 71 35.71 13.40 22.38
N ILE A 72 35.68 13.56 23.71
CA ILE A 72 34.45 13.74 24.48
C ILE A 72 34.44 15.08 25.19
N ASN A 73 33.27 15.51 25.67
CA ASN A 73 33.08 16.69 26.54
C ASN A 73 33.70 18.00 26.03
N ASN A 74 33.88 18.15 24.71
CA ASN A 74 34.60 19.28 24.08
C ASN A 74 36.08 19.41 24.51
N ASN A 75 36.69 18.33 24.95
CA ASN A 75 38.08 18.31 25.41
C ASN A 75 39.09 18.74 24.35
N ALA A 76 38.77 18.58 23.06
CA ALA A 76 39.57 19.08 21.95
C ALA A 76 39.83 20.61 21.98
N LYS A 77 39.03 21.39 22.73
CA LYS A 77 39.25 22.84 22.92
C LYS A 77 40.28 23.16 24.01
N HIS A 78 40.62 22.19 24.86
CA HIS A 78 41.59 22.38 25.93
C HIS A 78 43.00 22.07 25.41
N PRO A 79 43.98 22.96 25.65
CA PRO A 79 45.35 22.77 25.17
C PRO A 79 46.13 21.70 25.95
N TYR A 80 45.69 21.37 27.16
CA TYR A 80 46.37 20.45 28.08
C TYR A 80 45.42 19.35 28.55
N ASP A 81 45.90 18.10 28.52
CA ASP A 81 45.13 16.92 28.89
C ASP A 81 44.69 16.93 30.36
N CYS A 82 45.42 17.61 31.26
CA CYS A 82 45.08 17.72 32.67
C CYS A 82 43.73 18.42 32.94
N ASN A 83 43.27 19.23 31.98
CA ASN A 83 42.02 19.99 32.05
C ASN A 83 40.82 19.25 31.43
N TYR A 84 41.01 18.05 30.88
CA TYR A 84 39.92 17.31 30.24
C TYR A 84 38.87 16.85 31.25
N ASP A 85 37.60 17.03 30.89
CA ASP A 85 36.49 16.35 31.57
C ASP A 85 36.49 14.88 31.15
N ARG A 86 36.92 14.00 32.06
CA ARG A 86 37.06 12.56 31.81
C ARG A 86 35.80 11.74 32.09
N ARG A 87 34.72 12.37 32.52
CA ARG A 87 33.46 11.68 32.79
C ARG A 87 32.83 11.20 31.50
N VAL A 88 32.63 9.89 31.38
CA VAL A 88 31.92 9.30 30.24
C VAL A 88 30.43 9.28 30.54
N LYS A 89 29.67 10.16 29.88
CA LYS A 89 28.28 10.48 30.23
C LYS A 89 27.24 9.55 29.60
N ASP A 90 27.60 8.89 28.51
CA ASP A 90 26.71 8.06 27.70
C ASP A 90 27.49 7.05 26.85
N GLU A 91 26.78 6.12 26.21
CA GLU A 91 27.36 5.10 25.34
C GLU A 91 28.09 5.67 24.12
N LEU A 92 27.67 6.83 23.62
CA LEU A 92 28.28 7.47 22.46
C LEU A 92 29.66 8.03 22.83
N SER A 93 29.77 8.67 24.00
CA SER A 93 31.00 9.15 24.59
C SER A 93 31.95 7.98 24.84
N LEU A 94 31.44 6.85 25.33
CA LEU A 94 32.24 5.63 25.48
C LEU A 94 32.79 5.16 24.12
N ALA A 95 31.96 5.09 23.09
CA ALA A 95 32.40 4.71 21.75
C ALA A 95 33.51 5.63 21.22
N LYS A 96 33.39 6.94 21.48
CA LYS A 96 34.36 7.95 21.05
C LYS A 96 35.73 7.82 21.72
N LEU A 97 35.84 7.14 22.86
CA LEU A 97 37.15 6.84 23.46
C LEU A 97 37.97 5.85 22.63
N PHE A 98 37.33 5.01 21.80
CA PHE A 98 37.97 3.96 21.03
C PHE A 98 38.35 4.37 19.59
N VAL A 99 38.13 5.63 19.22
CA VAL A 99 38.38 6.13 17.86
C VAL A 99 39.44 7.22 17.87
N THR A 100 40.14 7.39 16.76
CA THR A 100 41.07 8.50 16.61
C THR A 100 40.32 9.83 16.53
N PRO A 101 40.95 10.97 16.89
CA PRO A 101 40.31 12.28 16.81
C PRO A 101 39.72 12.65 15.45
N SER A 102 40.34 12.18 14.36
CA SER A 102 39.84 12.37 12.99
C SER A 102 38.52 11.67 12.70
N SER A 103 38.15 10.65 13.49
CA SER A 103 36.98 9.79 13.27
C SER A 103 35.96 9.88 14.42
N SER A 104 36.07 10.89 15.30
CA SER A 104 35.16 11.07 16.45
C SER A 104 33.95 11.97 16.18
N GLY A 105 33.81 12.47 14.94
CA GLY A 105 32.76 13.39 14.52
C GLY A 105 31.35 12.79 14.40
N PHE A 106 31.19 11.47 14.56
CA PHE A 106 29.87 10.84 14.50
C PHE A 106 28.98 11.26 15.68
N ILE A 107 27.68 11.37 15.42
CA ILE A 107 26.68 11.80 16.41
C ILE A 107 25.78 10.64 16.87
N GLY A 108 25.84 9.50 16.19
CA GLY A 108 25.07 8.31 16.50
C GLY A 108 25.72 7.03 15.97
N PHE A 109 25.12 5.88 16.32
CA PHE A 109 25.47 4.57 15.77
C PHE A 109 24.74 4.29 14.45
N ASP A 110 24.74 5.29 13.58
CA ASP A 110 23.97 5.36 12.35
C ASP A 110 24.87 5.75 11.17
N GLU A 111 24.29 6.34 10.13
CA GLU A 111 25.00 6.78 8.93
C GLU A 111 26.13 7.78 9.20
N THR A 112 26.08 8.50 10.32
CA THR A 112 27.12 9.46 10.73
C THR A 112 28.41 8.79 11.21
N MET A 113 28.36 7.50 11.56
CA MET A 113 29.53 6.70 11.95
C MET A 113 30.15 6.02 10.74
N ASP A 114 31.24 6.55 10.21
CA ASP A 114 31.91 5.96 9.05
C ASP A 114 32.55 4.58 9.32
N SER A 115 33.03 3.93 8.25
CA SER A 115 33.70 2.63 8.35
C SER A 115 34.98 2.66 9.21
N SER A 116 35.66 3.80 9.27
CA SER A 116 36.86 4.00 10.10
C SER A 116 36.53 3.90 11.58
N ALA A 117 35.53 4.67 12.01
CA ALA A 117 35.06 4.75 13.39
C ALA A 117 34.48 3.40 13.81
N ALA A 118 33.61 2.82 12.97
CA ALA A 118 33.00 1.52 13.23
C ALA A 118 34.05 0.42 13.44
N LEU A 119 35.05 0.30 12.56
CA LEU A 119 36.13 -0.67 12.71
C LEU A 119 37.05 -0.35 13.89
N SER A 120 37.28 0.93 14.20
CA SER A 120 38.09 1.34 15.37
C SER A 120 37.50 0.83 16.67
N ILE A 121 36.18 0.97 16.83
CA ILE A 121 35.47 0.48 18.01
C ILE A 121 35.61 -1.05 18.12
N LEU A 122 35.42 -1.80 17.03
CA LEU A 122 35.60 -3.26 17.03
C LEU A 122 37.04 -3.69 17.38
N CYS A 123 38.04 -2.91 16.99
CA CYS A 123 39.45 -3.21 17.25
C CYS A 123 39.87 -3.02 18.71
N ALA A 124 39.15 -2.17 19.45
CA ALA A 124 39.62 -1.64 20.73
C ALA A 124 38.66 -1.85 21.91
N ALA A 125 37.34 -1.94 21.69
CA ALA A 125 36.42 -2.07 22.82
C ALA A 125 36.55 -3.46 23.48
N PRO A 126 36.60 -3.54 24.84
CA PRO A 126 36.89 -4.77 25.58
C PRO A 126 36.03 -5.98 25.23
N ASN A 127 34.73 -5.79 24.98
CA ASN A 127 33.81 -6.86 24.58
C ASN A 127 34.26 -7.56 23.28
N TYR A 128 34.75 -6.80 22.31
CA TYR A 128 35.25 -7.35 21.03
C TYR A 128 36.66 -7.91 21.13
N VAL A 129 37.48 -7.40 22.06
CA VAL A 129 38.80 -7.99 22.35
C VAL A 129 38.62 -9.36 23.01
N SER A 130 37.80 -9.45 24.06
CA SER A 130 37.57 -10.69 24.80
C SER A 130 36.96 -11.81 23.95
N ASN A 131 36.10 -11.48 22.98
CA ASN A 131 35.45 -12.49 22.12
C ASN A 131 36.25 -12.82 20.84
N GLY A 132 37.42 -12.19 20.65
CA GLY A 132 38.33 -12.38 19.51
C GLY A 132 37.90 -11.68 18.21
N THR A 133 36.82 -10.90 18.20
CA THR A 133 36.37 -10.14 17.02
C THR A 133 37.38 -9.07 16.63
N SER A 134 38.09 -8.49 17.60
CA SER A 134 39.07 -7.43 17.37
C SER A 134 40.20 -7.84 16.43
N VAL A 135 40.61 -9.11 16.45
CA VAL A 135 41.69 -9.63 15.57
C VAL A 135 41.24 -9.55 14.11
N ILE A 136 40.03 -10.02 13.81
CA ILE A 136 39.47 -10.00 12.45
C ILE A 136 39.18 -8.55 12.03
N ALA A 137 38.69 -7.71 12.95
CA ALA A 137 38.44 -6.30 12.67
C ALA A 137 39.74 -5.55 12.32
N ARG A 138 40.87 -5.87 12.97
CA ARG A 138 42.19 -5.30 12.64
C ARG A 138 42.65 -5.70 11.24
N ASP A 139 42.46 -6.97 10.86
CA ASP A 139 42.77 -7.42 9.50
C ASP A 139 41.91 -6.71 8.45
N VAL A 140 40.60 -6.59 8.67
CA VAL A 140 39.69 -5.87 7.77
C VAL A 140 40.06 -4.39 7.68
N ARG A 141 40.36 -3.75 8.82
CA ARG A 141 40.77 -2.35 8.84
C ARG A 141 42.07 -2.14 8.05
N LYS A 142 43.09 -2.95 8.32
CA LYS A 142 44.42 -2.82 7.71
C LYS A 142 44.41 -3.20 6.23
N LEU A 143 43.86 -4.36 5.88
CA LEU A 143 44.00 -4.96 4.56
C LEU A 143 42.82 -4.67 3.62
N VAL A 144 41.70 -4.14 4.12
CA VAL A 144 40.52 -3.88 3.27
C VAL A 144 40.21 -2.39 3.26
N ARG A 145 39.82 -1.82 4.41
CA ARG A 145 39.37 -0.44 4.48
C ARG A 145 40.50 0.57 4.21
N ASN A 146 41.67 0.39 4.82
CA ASN A 146 42.77 1.34 4.65
C ASN A 146 43.37 1.28 3.25
N GLU A 147 43.54 0.08 2.68
CA GLU A 147 44.03 -0.07 1.30
C GLU A 147 43.01 0.47 0.29
N TRP A 148 41.71 0.35 0.56
CA TRP A 148 40.67 1.00 -0.21
C TRP A 148 40.72 2.54 -0.10
N GLY A 149 40.87 3.08 1.10
CA GLY A 149 40.91 4.52 1.36
C GLY A 149 42.21 5.21 0.95
N HIS A 150 43.32 4.48 0.85
CA HIS A 150 44.64 4.95 0.40
C HIS A 150 45.04 4.23 -0.88
N CYS A 151 44.20 4.36 -1.90
CA CYS A 151 44.21 3.47 -3.05
C CYS A 151 45.54 3.47 -3.82
N LYS A 152 46.14 2.29 -3.92
CA LYS A 152 47.19 1.96 -4.89
C LYS A 152 46.62 0.97 -5.89
N ILE A 153 46.19 1.43 -7.06
CA ILE A 153 45.42 0.62 -8.03
C ILE A 153 46.07 -0.74 -8.33
N ALA A 154 47.40 -0.80 -8.45
CA ALA A 154 48.14 -2.03 -8.75
C ALA A 154 47.94 -3.20 -7.76
N ILE A 155 47.47 -2.95 -6.52
CA ILE A 155 47.26 -4.03 -5.53
C ILE A 155 45.96 -4.81 -5.75
N TRP A 156 45.02 -4.25 -6.51
CA TRP A 156 43.66 -4.78 -6.71
C TRP A 156 43.61 -5.90 -7.75
N THR A 157 44.47 -6.89 -7.56
CA THR A 157 44.43 -8.16 -8.29
C THR A 157 43.19 -8.97 -7.93
N GLU A 158 42.85 -9.96 -8.75
CA GLU A 158 41.74 -10.88 -8.46
C GLU A 158 41.93 -11.60 -7.12
N ALA A 159 43.15 -12.07 -6.83
CA ALA A 159 43.45 -12.73 -5.56
C ALA A 159 43.24 -11.80 -4.36
N TYR A 160 43.63 -10.53 -4.48
CA TYR A 160 43.43 -9.55 -3.44
C TYR A 160 41.95 -9.23 -3.22
N TYR A 161 41.21 -9.04 -4.31
CA TYR A 161 39.76 -8.87 -4.30
C TYR A 161 39.04 -10.00 -3.55
N GLN A 162 39.34 -11.25 -3.89
CA GLN A 162 38.77 -12.41 -3.20
C GLN A 162 39.12 -12.42 -1.70
N LYS A 163 40.37 -12.09 -1.35
CA LYS A 163 40.83 -11.97 0.04
C LYS A 163 40.04 -10.91 0.81
N CYS A 164 39.79 -9.75 0.21
CA CYS A 164 38.99 -8.69 0.85
C CYS A 164 37.58 -9.18 1.22
N PHE A 165 36.89 -9.82 0.28
CA PHE A 165 35.54 -10.37 0.53
C PHE A 165 35.54 -11.50 1.57
N GLN A 166 36.57 -12.35 1.60
CA GLN A 166 36.73 -13.38 2.63
C GLN A 166 36.90 -12.78 4.03
N LEU A 167 37.72 -11.72 4.17
CA LEU A 167 37.91 -11.03 5.45
C LEU A 167 36.62 -10.36 5.93
N MET A 168 35.91 -9.65 5.03
CA MET A 168 34.62 -9.04 5.36
C MET A 168 33.58 -10.09 5.77
N LYS A 169 33.50 -11.22 5.04
CA LYS A 169 32.63 -12.35 5.39
C LYS A 169 32.96 -12.90 6.77
N LYS A 170 34.24 -13.15 7.06
CA LYS A 170 34.70 -13.66 8.36
C LYS A 170 34.31 -12.73 9.51
N LEU A 171 34.41 -11.41 9.29
CA LEU A 171 33.98 -10.43 10.28
C LEU A 171 32.47 -10.49 10.52
N ILE A 172 31.66 -10.42 9.46
CA ILE A 172 30.18 -10.48 9.58
C ILE A 172 29.72 -11.77 10.27
N SER A 173 30.34 -12.92 9.96
CA SER A 173 30.01 -14.19 10.60
C SER A 173 30.26 -14.18 12.11
N LYS A 174 31.28 -13.43 12.57
CA LYS A 174 31.67 -13.32 13.98
C LYS A 174 30.83 -12.31 14.77
N LEU A 175 30.24 -11.31 14.11
CA LEU A 175 29.38 -10.33 14.76
C LEU A 175 28.16 -11.00 15.42
N ASN A 176 27.72 -10.44 16.55
CA ASN A 176 26.56 -10.89 17.29
C ASN A 176 25.22 -10.43 16.67
N LEU A 177 25.09 -10.67 15.36
CA LEU A 177 23.90 -10.38 14.58
C LEU A 177 22.83 -11.47 14.79
N PRO A 178 21.54 -11.14 14.75
CA PRO A 178 20.48 -12.12 14.58
C PRO A 178 20.75 -12.98 13.34
N GLU A 179 20.45 -14.27 13.41
CA GLU A 179 20.83 -15.23 12.37
C GLU A 179 20.21 -14.88 10.99
N ALA A 180 18.98 -14.36 10.98
CA ALA A 180 18.33 -13.87 9.76
C ALA A 180 19.12 -12.71 9.13
N SER A 181 19.36 -11.63 9.88
CA SER A 181 20.12 -10.46 9.40
C SER A 181 21.54 -10.81 8.99
N LYS A 182 22.19 -11.74 9.71
CA LYS A 182 23.53 -12.24 9.35
C LYS A 182 23.51 -12.91 7.98
N LYS A 183 22.52 -13.77 7.71
CA LYS A 183 22.35 -14.41 6.41
C LYS A 183 22.12 -13.39 5.30
N ASP A 184 21.32 -12.37 5.55
CA ASP A 184 21.05 -11.29 4.58
C ASP A 184 22.34 -10.54 4.23
N PHE A 185 23.09 -10.05 5.22
CA PHE A 185 24.36 -9.37 4.96
C PHE A 185 25.39 -10.26 4.25
N LEU A 186 25.44 -11.55 4.59
CA LEU A 186 26.35 -12.49 3.92
C LEU A 186 25.93 -12.77 2.47
N LYS A 187 24.62 -12.82 2.20
CA LYS A 187 24.07 -12.95 0.85
C LYS A 187 24.39 -11.72 0.03
N ASP A 188 24.12 -10.52 0.54
CA ASP A 188 24.41 -9.26 -0.15
C ASP A 188 25.91 -9.12 -0.44
N LEU A 189 26.76 -9.46 0.53
CA LEU A 189 28.22 -9.44 0.35
C LEU A 189 28.65 -10.42 -0.76
N GLN A 190 28.02 -11.59 -0.83
CA GLN A 190 28.28 -12.59 -1.85
C GLN A 190 27.80 -12.15 -3.24
N GLU A 191 26.66 -11.48 -3.32
CA GLU A 191 26.13 -10.90 -4.56
C GLU A 191 27.08 -9.81 -5.09
N TRP A 192 27.51 -8.88 -4.24
CA TRP A 192 28.53 -7.88 -4.62
C TRP A 192 29.84 -8.53 -5.09
N ARG A 193 30.27 -9.62 -4.44
CA ARG A 193 31.47 -10.34 -4.85
C ARG A 193 31.36 -10.94 -6.25
N GLN A 194 30.21 -11.53 -6.58
CA GLN A 194 30.01 -12.27 -7.84
C GLN A 194 29.60 -11.36 -9.00
N LYS A 195 28.68 -10.44 -8.74
CA LYS A 195 28.02 -9.61 -9.76
C LYS A 195 28.46 -8.16 -9.72
N GLY A 196 29.16 -7.70 -8.68
CA GLY A 196 29.50 -6.29 -8.50
C GLY A 196 30.24 -5.67 -9.68
N ILE A 197 31.17 -6.43 -10.31
CA ILE A 197 31.90 -5.96 -11.50
C ILE A 197 30.93 -5.68 -12.66
N GLU A 198 30.00 -6.61 -12.90
CA GLU A 198 28.96 -6.49 -13.92
C GLU A 198 27.91 -5.44 -13.55
N MET A 199 27.62 -5.23 -12.27
CA MET A 199 26.69 -4.17 -11.84
C MET A 199 27.30 -2.77 -11.98
N CYS A 200 28.62 -2.63 -11.79
CA CYS A 200 29.31 -1.34 -11.88
C CYS A 200 29.75 -0.99 -13.31
N VAL A 201 30.05 -2.00 -14.14
CA VAL A 201 30.67 -1.82 -15.47
C VAL A 201 30.00 -2.68 -16.54
N GLY A 202 28.93 -3.41 -16.21
CA GLY A 202 28.10 -4.11 -17.17
C GLY A 202 27.53 -3.15 -18.20
N GLN A 203 27.20 -3.72 -19.36
CA GLN A 203 26.87 -3.04 -20.60
C GLN A 203 26.20 -1.68 -20.33
N GLN A 204 26.93 -0.59 -20.61
CA GLN A 204 26.33 0.74 -20.60
C GLN A 204 25.02 0.62 -21.36
N ILE A 205 23.91 1.03 -20.74
CA ILE A 205 22.65 1.14 -21.46
C ILE A 205 22.99 1.95 -22.70
N SER A 206 22.86 1.33 -23.87
CA SER A 206 23.30 1.94 -25.12
C SER A 206 22.68 3.33 -25.22
N SER A 207 23.42 4.30 -25.76
CA SER A 207 22.92 5.67 -25.89
C SER A 207 21.58 5.69 -26.63
N GLU A 208 21.37 4.72 -27.52
CA GLU A 208 20.17 4.45 -28.27
C GLU A 208 19.01 4.03 -27.37
N VAL A 209 19.22 3.11 -26.42
CA VAL A 209 18.19 2.68 -25.46
C VAL A 209 17.85 3.80 -24.47
N LEU A 210 18.83 4.57 -24.01
CA LEU A 210 18.57 5.74 -23.13
C LEU A 210 17.79 6.84 -23.87
N LYS A 211 18.08 7.04 -25.16
CA LYS A 211 17.37 8.00 -26.00
C LYS A 211 15.93 7.54 -26.25
N LEU A 212 15.74 6.26 -26.60
CA LEU A 212 14.41 5.66 -26.75
C LEU A 212 13.58 5.81 -25.47
N LEU A 213 14.20 5.55 -24.31
CA LEU A 213 13.50 5.68 -23.02
C LEU A 213 13.11 7.14 -22.73
N HIS A 214 13.96 8.11 -23.04
CA HIS A 214 13.59 9.54 -22.94
C HIS A 214 12.46 9.93 -23.89
N GLU A 215 12.50 9.46 -25.14
CA GLU A 215 11.47 9.73 -26.14
C GLU A 215 10.11 9.16 -25.71
N GLU A 216 10.08 7.90 -25.26
CA GLU A 216 8.86 7.26 -24.74
C GLU A 216 8.33 7.95 -23.49
N MET A 217 9.22 8.35 -22.57
CA MET A 217 8.83 9.05 -21.35
C MET A 217 8.27 10.46 -21.64
N ALA A 218 8.80 11.15 -22.64
CA ALA A 218 8.29 12.44 -23.12
C ALA A 218 6.94 12.30 -23.84
N ALA A 219 6.77 11.25 -24.65
CA ALA A 219 5.50 10.94 -25.31
C ALA A 219 4.41 10.61 -24.27
N LEU A 220 4.76 9.79 -23.27
CA LEU A 220 3.86 9.45 -22.17
C LEU A 220 3.50 10.69 -21.33
N TRP A 221 4.47 11.55 -21.01
CA TRP A 221 4.22 12.80 -20.30
C TRP A 221 3.25 13.70 -21.07
N THR A 222 3.47 13.88 -22.37
CA THR A 222 2.59 14.67 -23.24
C THR A 222 1.17 14.08 -23.27
N SER A 223 1.05 12.77 -23.46
CA SER A 223 -0.25 12.08 -23.44
C SER A 223 -0.99 12.24 -22.11
N VAL A 224 -0.28 12.19 -20.98
CA VAL A 224 -0.87 12.43 -19.65
C VAL A 224 -1.36 13.87 -19.54
N GLU A 225 -0.56 14.83 -19.97
CA GLU A 225 -0.86 16.26 -19.88
C GLU A 225 -2.04 16.67 -20.76
N GLU A 226 -2.13 16.11 -21.97
CA GLU A 226 -3.25 16.34 -22.90
C GLU A 226 -4.56 15.73 -22.38
N ASN A 227 -4.50 14.55 -21.76
CA ASN A 227 -5.70 13.81 -21.36
C ASN A 227 -6.21 14.15 -19.94
N LYS A 228 -5.39 14.76 -19.08
CA LYS A 228 -5.76 15.02 -17.66
C LYS A 228 -7.06 15.80 -17.50
N GLU A 229 -7.31 16.80 -18.36
CA GLU A 229 -8.51 17.61 -18.29
C GLU A 229 -9.75 16.82 -18.72
N SER A 230 -9.61 15.99 -19.76
CA SER A 230 -10.66 15.12 -20.26
C SER A 230 -11.08 14.10 -19.21
N TRP A 231 -10.11 13.49 -18.52
CA TRP A 231 -10.36 12.59 -17.39
C TRP A 231 -11.03 13.31 -16.23
N GLY A 232 -10.57 14.53 -15.90
CA GLY A 232 -11.20 15.37 -14.87
C GLY A 232 -12.67 15.69 -15.19
N LYS A 233 -12.96 16.07 -16.45
CA LYS A 233 -14.32 16.34 -16.94
C LYS A 233 -15.18 15.08 -16.90
N SER A 234 -14.66 13.95 -17.36
CA SER A 234 -15.37 12.66 -17.36
C SER A 234 -15.71 12.20 -15.94
N HIS A 235 -14.76 12.30 -15.01
CA HIS A 235 -14.97 11.92 -13.61
C HIS A 235 -15.99 12.83 -12.91
N LYS A 236 -15.96 14.14 -13.22
CA LYS A 236 -16.99 15.08 -12.74
C LYS A 236 -18.38 14.75 -13.30
N GLY A 237 -18.48 14.52 -14.61
CA GLY A 237 -19.74 14.14 -15.25
C GLY A 237 -20.33 12.85 -14.69
N LEU A 238 -19.49 11.83 -14.44
CA LEU A 238 -19.93 10.59 -13.79
C LEU A 238 -20.46 10.84 -12.38
N ARG A 239 -19.78 11.68 -11.59
CA ARG A 239 -20.21 12.07 -10.23
C ARG A 239 -21.54 12.80 -10.22
N ASP A 240 -21.74 13.72 -11.16
CA ASP A 240 -22.98 14.49 -11.28
C ASP A 240 -24.15 13.56 -11.67
N ASN A 241 -23.93 12.66 -12.63
CA ASN A 241 -24.91 11.65 -13.04
C ASN A 241 -25.26 10.69 -11.89
N LEU A 242 -24.27 10.21 -11.14
CA LEU A 242 -24.49 9.33 -9.99
C LEU A 242 -25.30 10.03 -8.88
N SER A 243 -25.01 11.32 -8.66
CA SER A 243 -25.74 12.14 -7.67
C SER A 243 -27.20 12.34 -8.09
N ASN A 244 -27.45 12.58 -9.37
CA ASN A 244 -28.80 12.66 -9.92
C ASN A 244 -29.55 11.32 -9.80
N LEU A 245 -28.91 10.21 -10.20
CA LEU A 245 -29.48 8.88 -10.09
C LEU A 245 -29.86 8.55 -8.63
N LYS A 246 -28.98 8.88 -7.69
CA LYS A 246 -29.24 8.73 -6.25
C LYS A 246 -30.46 9.53 -5.80
N GLY A 247 -30.65 10.75 -6.31
CA GLY A 247 -31.84 11.55 -6.07
C GLY A 247 -33.11 10.88 -6.59
N ARG A 248 -33.09 10.40 -7.84
CA ARG A 248 -34.23 9.71 -8.47
C ARG A 248 -34.60 8.41 -7.76
N VAL A 249 -33.62 7.65 -7.28
CA VAL A 249 -33.87 6.43 -6.49
C VAL A 249 -34.62 6.77 -5.20
N LYS A 250 -34.20 7.81 -4.47
CA LYS A 250 -34.92 8.25 -3.26
C LYS A 250 -36.36 8.67 -3.54
N GLU A 251 -36.61 9.35 -4.66
CA GLU A 251 -37.96 9.74 -5.07
C GLU A 251 -38.82 8.50 -5.37
N LEU A 252 -38.25 7.50 -6.06
CA LEU A 252 -38.92 6.24 -6.34
C LEU A 252 -39.21 5.44 -5.06
N GLU A 253 -38.28 5.41 -4.11
CA GLU A 253 -38.48 4.78 -2.80
C GLU A 253 -39.65 5.43 -2.04
N ALA A 254 -39.74 6.78 -2.05
CA ALA A 254 -40.85 7.50 -1.44
C ALA A 254 -42.19 7.19 -2.12
N LYS A 255 -42.25 7.23 -3.46
CA LYS A 255 -43.45 6.87 -4.23
C LYS A 255 -43.88 5.42 -3.98
N HIS A 256 -42.92 4.50 -3.88
CA HIS A 256 -43.20 3.09 -3.57
C HIS A 256 -43.79 2.93 -2.16
N ALA A 257 -43.28 3.68 -1.18
CA ALA A 257 -43.85 3.69 0.17
C ALA A 257 -45.30 4.22 0.19
N ASP A 258 -45.61 5.27 -0.59
CA ASP A 258 -46.96 5.81 -0.73
C ASP A 258 -47.92 4.82 -1.39
N LEU A 259 -47.50 4.22 -2.51
CA LEU A 259 -48.28 3.18 -3.20
C LEU A 259 -48.54 1.98 -2.30
N LYS A 260 -47.55 1.53 -1.52
CA LYS A 260 -47.69 0.44 -0.57
C LYS A 260 -48.71 0.77 0.53
N ARG A 261 -48.73 2.01 1.03
CA ARG A 261 -49.76 2.49 1.96
C ARG A 261 -51.16 2.47 1.33
N GLY A 262 -51.29 3.00 0.11
CA GLY A 262 -52.56 2.99 -0.63
C GLY A 262 -53.09 1.57 -0.88
N LEU A 263 -52.22 0.64 -1.25
CA LEU A 263 -52.60 -0.77 -1.46
C LEU A 263 -53.13 -1.43 -0.18
N ASN A 264 -52.52 -1.14 0.98
CA ASN A 264 -52.99 -1.65 2.26
C ASN A 264 -54.40 -1.13 2.59
N PHE A 265 -54.67 0.15 2.32
CA PHE A 265 -55.99 0.74 2.52
C PHE A 265 -57.06 0.06 1.65
N VAL A 266 -56.79 -0.11 0.36
CA VAL A 266 -57.70 -0.82 -0.57
C VAL A 266 -57.94 -2.27 -0.12
N LYS A 267 -56.89 -2.95 0.38
CA LYS A 267 -57.02 -4.31 0.90
C LYS A 267 -57.94 -4.37 2.12
N GLU A 268 -57.87 -3.40 3.03
CA GLU A 268 -58.77 -3.31 4.18
C GLU A 268 -60.22 -3.06 3.76
N ASP A 269 -60.47 -2.18 2.80
CA ASP A 269 -61.82 -1.91 2.30
C ASP A 269 -62.41 -3.12 1.57
N CYS A 270 -61.60 -3.84 0.77
CA CYS A 270 -62.02 -5.12 0.18
C CYS A 270 -62.43 -6.15 1.26
N LEU A 271 -61.70 -6.22 2.39
CA LEU A 271 -62.06 -7.11 3.49
C LEU A 271 -63.39 -6.71 4.15
N LYS A 272 -63.66 -5.40 4.28
CA LYS A 272 -64.96 -4.91 4.78
C LYS A 272 -66.09 -5.27 3.82
N LEU A 273 -65.94 -4.94 2.53
CA LEU A 273 -66.93 -5.27 1.50
C LEU A 273 -67.20 -6.77 1.41
N LYS A 274 -66.17 -7.61 1.56
CA LYS A 274 -66.34 -9.07 1.62
C LYS A 274 -67.21 -9.50 2.80
N LYS A 275 -67.01 -8.90 3.99
CA LYS A 275 -67.86 -9.16 5.17
C LYS A 275 -69.30 -8.72 4.93
N GLU A 276 -69.49 -7.52 4.37
CA GLU A 276 -70.83 -6.99 4.04
C GLU A 276 -71.54 -7.86 2.99
N GLY A 277 -70.82 -8.32 1.97
CA GLY A 277 -71.34 -9.25 0.97
C GLY A 277 -71.82 -10.57 1.56
N VAL A 278 -71.10 -11.14 2.54
CA VAL A 278 -71.55 -12.34 3.28
C VAL A 278 -72.84 -12.06 4.05
N ILE A 279 -72.94 -10.90 4.73
CA ILE A 279 -74.14 -10.51 5.47
C ILE A 279 -75.34 -10.33 4.53
N LEU A 280 -75.13 -9.69 3.37
CA LEU A 280 -76.15 -9.52 2.34
C LEU A 280 -76.60 -10.87 1.77
N SER A 281 -75.68 -11.77 1.46
CA SER A 281 -76.00 -13.13 1.00
C SER A 281 -76.90 -13.85 2.00
N GLN A 282 -76.55 -13.84 3.29
CA GLN A 282 -77.38 -14.44 4.34
C GLN A 282 -78.76 -13.79 4.49
N LYS A 283 -78.91 -12.50 4.17
CA LYS A 283 -80.21 -11.82 4.14
C LYS A 283 -81.03 -12.25 2.92
N ILE A 284 -80.41 -12.38 1.75
CA ILE A 284 -81.06 -12.87 0.53
C ILE A 284 -81.55 -14.30 0.73
N ASP A 285 -80.72 -15.19 1.29
CA ASP A 285 -81.12 -16.57 1.60
C ASP A 285 -82.33 -16.62 2.54
N ARG A 286 -82.35 -15.74 3.56
CA ARG A 286 -83.50 -15.59 4.45
C ARG A 286 -84.76 -15.08 3.73
N LEU A 287 -84.62 -14.16 2.79
CA LEU A 287 -85.76 -13.68 2.00
C LEU A 287 -86.28 -14.76 1.03
N ASN A 288 -85.40 -15.49 0.35
CA ASN A 288 -85.77 -16.60 -0.53
C ASN A 288 -86.48 -17.72 0.24
N SER A 289 -85.97 -18.09 1.43
CA SER A 289 -86.67 -19.06 2.29
C SER A 289 -88.03 -18.57 2.81
N ARG A 290 -88.26 -17.24 2.82
CA ARG A 290 -89.56 -16.64 3.18
C ARG A 290 -90.51 -16.59 1.98
N GLU A 291 -89.99 -16.47 0.76
CA GLU A 291 -90.72 -16.61 -0.50
C GLU A 291 -91.15 -18.08 -0.73
N GLU A 292 -90.36 -19.07 -0.29
CA GLU A 292 -90.74 -20.50 -0.29
C GLU A 292 -91.79 -20.90 0.76
N THR A 293 -92.09 -20.04 1.74
CA THR A 293 -93.16 -20.27 2.75
C THR A 293 -94.51 -19.63 2.41
N VAL A 294 -94.66 -19.10 1.19
CA VAL A 294 -95.97 -18.77 0.62
C VAL A 294 -96.40 -19.96 -0.26
N PRO A 295 -97.47 -20.70 0.08
CA PRO A 295 -97.89 -21.87 -0.69
C PRO A 295 -98.34 -21.44 -2.10
N PRO A 296 -97.71 -21.94 -3.18
CA PRO A 296 -98.12 -21.66 -4.54
C PRO A 296 -99.17 -22.67 -4.98
N ASP A 297 -100.44 -22.24 -5.01
CA ASP A 297 -101.34 -22.68 -6.06
C ASP A 297 -101.16 -21.75 -7.27
N MET A 298 -101.26 -22.33 -8.45
CA MET A 298 -101.22 -21.73 -9.78
C MET A 298 -99.87 -21.23 -10.35
N SER A 299 -99.35 -22.13 -11.18
CA SER A 299 -98.94 -21.87 -12.57
C SER A 299 -97.53 -21.33 -12.84
N ALA A 300 -96.89 -22.04 -13.76
CA ALA A 300 -95.60 -21.78 -14.37
C ALA A 300 -95.45 -20.37 -14.94
N SER A 301 -94.18 -19.92 -15.07
CA SER A 301 -93.64 -18.92 -16.02
C SER A 301 -92.89 -17.71 -15.43
N GLY A 302 -92.83 -17.51 -14.11
CA GLY A 302 -92.17 -16.33 -13.53
C GLY A 302 -90.69 -16.47 -13.13
N LEU A 303 -90.26 -17.64 -12.66
CA LEU A 303 -88.93 -17.82 -12.06
C LEU A 303 -87.79 -17.91 -13.08
N HIS A 304 -88.05 -18.49 -14.26
CA HIS A 304 -87.05 -18.63 -15.32
C HIS A 304 -86.65 -17.28 -15.93
N TRP A 305 -87.56 -16.32 -16.05
CA TRP A 305 -87.25 -14.97 -16.53
C TRP A 305 -86.36 -14.21 -15.53
N LYS A 306 -86.64 -14.31 -14.22
CA LYS A 306 -85.82 -13.63 -13.20
C LYS A 306 -84.39 -14.15 -13.17
N LEU A 307 -84.22 -15.48 -13.30
CA LEU A 307 -82.90 -16.10 -13.40
C LEU A 307 -82.17 -15.67 -14.70
N LEU A 308 -82.90 -15.60 -15.81
CA LEU A 308 -82.36 -15.12 -17.10
C LEU A 308 -81.92 -13.66 -17.02
N VAL A 309 -82.71 -12.78 -16.40
CA VAL A 309 -82.39 -11.36 -16.20
C VAL A 309 -81.18 -11.21 -15.28
N PHE A 310 -81.04 -12.05 -14.25
CA PHE A 310 -79.88 -12.00 -13.35
C PHE A 310 -78.59 -12.43 -14.07
N VAL A 311 -78.66 -13.49 -14.89
CA VAL A 311 -77.54 -13.94 -15.72
C VAL A 311 -77.18 -12.89 -16.77
N LEU A 312 -78.17 -12.25 -17.40
CA LEU A 312 -77.94 -11.18 -18.38
C LEU A 312 -77.36 -9.91 -17.72
N LEU A 313 -77.78 -9.55 -16.50
CA LEU A 313 -77.19 -8.45 -15.74
C LEU A 313 -75.75 -8.75 -15.31
N LEU A 314 -75.46 -9.98 -14.88
CA LEU A 314 -74.10 -10.38 -14.53
C LEU A 314 -73.19 -10.37 -15.77
N ALA A 315 -73.69 -10.85 -16.91
CA ALA A 315 -72.99 -10.77 -18.19
C ALA A 315 -72.79 -9.32 -18.64
N PHE A 316 -73.77 -8.44 -18.43
CA PHE A 316 -73.66 -7.01 -18.75
C PHE A 316 -72.67 -6.28 -17.84
N VAL A 317 -72.62 -6.62 -16.54
CA VAL A 317 -71.61 -6.06 -15.61
C VAL A 317 -70.21 -6.55 -15.96
N LEU A 318 -70.03 -7.82 -16.33
CA LEU A 318 -68.75 -8.36 -16.81
C LEU A 318 -68.34 -7.74 -18.15
N PHE A 319 -69.30 -7.54 -19.06
CA PHE A 319 -69.08 -6.86 -20.32
C PHE A 319 -68.69 -5.39 -20.12
N LEU A 320 -69.34 -4.66 -19.21
CA LEU A 320 -68.95 -3.29 -18.85
C LEU A 320 -67.60 -3.24 -18.10
N TYR A 321 -67.27 -4.25 -17.30
CA TYR A 321 -65.97 -4.37 -16.63
C TYR A 321 -64.86 -4.60 -17.66
N GLU A 322 -65.06 -5.49 -18.62
CA GLU A 322 -64.12 -5.70 -19.73
C GLU A 322 -64.08 -4.52 -20.70
N GLN A 323 -65.19 -3.83 -20.97
CA GLN A 323 -65.19 -2.65 -21.84
C GLN A 323 -64.53 -1.43 -21.15
N SER A 324 -64.69 -1.29 -19.83
CA SER A 324 -64.03 -0.24 -19.04
C SER A 324 -62.52 -0.48 -18.86
N PHE A 325 -62.03 -1.71 -19.01
CA PHE A 325 -60.60 -2.06 -18.92
C PHE A 325 -59.95 -2.42 -20.27
N GLY A 326 -60.74 -2.73 -21.29
CA GLY A 326 -60.29 -3.22 -22.59
C GLY A 326 -60.06 -2.14 -23.65
N GLU A 327 -60.69 -0.97 -23.54
CA GLU A 327 -60.42 0.18 -24.41
C GLU A 327 -60.38 1.49 -23.62
N CYS A 328 -59.18 1.87 -23.17
CA CYS A 328 -58.65 3.23 -22.96
C CYS A 328 -57.65 3.18 -21.78
N GLY A 329 -56.36 3.43 -22.00
CA GLY A 329 -55.92 4.67 -22.63
C GLY A 329 -56.12 5.90 -21.73
N MET A 330 -56.55 5.74 -20.46
CA MET A 330 -56.85 6.85 -19.54
C MET A 330 -55.90 6.98 -18.33
N PHE A 331 -54.72 6.36 -18.38
CA PHE A 331 -53.58 6.75 -17.52
C PHE A 331 -52.43 7.40 -18.31
N HIS A 332 -52.51 7.40 -19.65
CA HIS A 332 -51.52 8.05 -20.51
C HIS A 332 -51.88 9.49 -20.91
N TYR A 333 -53.12 9.94 -20.64
CA TYR A 333 -53.61 11.27 -21.01
C TYR A 333 -53.43 12.34 -19.91
N TRP A 334 -53.16 11.96 -18.65
CA TRP A 334 -53.01 12.91 -17.53
C TRP A 334 -51.56 13.23 -17.13
N TYR A 335 -50.55 12.53 -17.69
CA TYR A 335 -49.13 12.80 -17.41
C TYR A 335 -48.31 13.27 -18.61
N SER A 336 -48.96 13.81 -19.64
CA SER A 336 -48.28 14.61 -20.66
C SER A 336 -49.14 15.78 -21.14
N ARG A 337 -48.90 16.92 -20.48
CA ARG A 337 -48.65 18.23 -21.12
C ARG A 337 -49.73 19.31 -20.99
N ALA A 338 -49.64 20.05 -19.88
CA ALA A 338 -49.72 21.52 -19.88
C ALA A 338 -48.38 22.04 -19.28
N GLY A 339 -47.55 22.91 -19.89
CA GLY A 339 -47.56 23.61 -21.19
C GLY A 339 -46.13 23.69 -21.77
N ARG A 340 -45.89 23.76 -23.10
CA ARG A 340 -45.93 24.93 -24.04
C ARG A 340 -44.86 25.99 -23.68
N PHE A 341 -43.97 26.51 -24.55
CA PHE A 341 -44.03 26.90 -25.98
C PHE A 341 -42.61 27.17 -26.57
N LYS A 342 -42.47 26.98 -27.91
CA LYS A 342 -41.78 27.77 -28.97
C LYS A 342 -40.81 27.02 -29.94
N HIS A 343 -41.28 26.98 -31.21
CA HIS A 343 -40.65 26.86 -32.55
C HIS A 343 -39.15 27.25 -32.68
N ARG A 344 -38.34 26.78 -33.66
CA ARG A 344 -38.54 26.66 -35.13
C ARG A 344 -37.35 25.91 -35.81
N ASP A 345 -37.63 25.22 -36.94
CA ASP A 345 -36.84 25.03 -38.20
C ASP A 345 -35.47 24.27 -38.19
N THR A 346 -35.00 23.45 -39.15
CA THR A 346 -35.47 22.83 -40.42
C THR A 346 -34.37 21.84 -40.93
N PHE A 347 -34.75 20.77 -41.67
CA PHE A 347 -34.03 20.10 -42.81
C PHE A 347 -32.67 19.36 -42.54
N HIS A 348 -32.24 18.24 -43.16
CA HIS A 348 -32.72 17.28 -44.18
C HIS A 348 -31.74 16.06 -44.25
N LEU A 349 -32.22 14.92 -44.77
CA LEU A 349 -31.55 13.87 -45.60
C LEU A 349 -30.53 12.84 -45.01
N PHE A 350 -31.04 11.61 -44.84
CA PHE A 350 -30.71 10.33 -45.52
C PHE A 350 -29.36 9.58 -45.45
N HIS A 351 -29.53 8.24 -45.38
CA HIS A 351 -28.64 7.07 -45.62
C HIS A 351 -27.64 6.70 -44.50
N GLY A 352 -27.44 5.43 -44.12
CA GLY A 352 -28.01 4.15 -44.53
C GLY A 352 -27.60 3.03 -43.54
N THR A 353 -28.41 1.98 -43.48
CA THR A 353 -28.26 0.70 -42.75
C THR A 353 -27.24 -0.26 -43.45
N PRO A 354 -26.98 -1.50 -42.97
CA PRO A 354 -26.82 -2.02 -41.59
C PRO A 354 -25.64 -3.05 -41.41
N LEU A 355 -25.42 -3.40 -40.14
CA LEU A 355 -25.04 -4.70 -39.52
C LEU A 355 -24.62 -5.93 -40.37
N LEU A 356 -23.56 -6.63 -39.91
CA LEU A 356 -23.49 -8.06 -39.48
C LEU A 356 -22.00 -8.44 -39.29
N SER A 357 -21.55 -8.80 -38.08
CA SER A 357 -21.56 -10.15 -37.45
C SER A 357 -20.53 -11.12 -38.03
N THR A 358 -19.47 -11.45 -37.28
CA THR A 358 -19.26 -12.77 -36.61
C THR A 358 -17.80 -12.96 -36.20
N CYS A 359 -17.64 -13.53 -35.00
CA CYS A 359 -16.40 -13.98 -34.38
C CYS A 359 -15.80 -15.19 -35.11
N GLN A 360 -14.46 -15.28 -35.13
CA GLN A 360 -13.74 -16.55 -35.17
C GLN A 360 -12.41 -16.43 -34.40
N CYS A 361 -12.31 -17.19 -33.30
CA CYS A 361 -11.08 -17.41 -32.53
C CYS A 361 -10.16 -18.37 -33.29
N ILE A 362 -8.86 -18.04 -33.35
CA ILE A 362 -7.81 -18.89 -33.92
C ILE A 362 -6.67 -18.99 -32.90
N ASN A 363 -6.32 -20.21 -32.51
CA ASN A 363 -4.95 -20.74 -32.38
C ASN A 363 -5.00 -22.13 -31.71
N PRO A 364 -3.97 -23.00 -31.85
CA PRO A 364 -2.72 -22.90 -32.63
C PRO A 364 -2.46 -24.18 -33.47
N PRO A 365 -1.27 -24.34 -34.07
CA PRO A 365 -0.66 -25.66 -34.09
C PRO A 365 0.76 -25.70 -33.53
N LEU A 366 1.05 -26.90 -33.04
CA LEU A 366 2.34 -27.44 -32.61
C LEU A 366 3.38 -27.42 -33.73
N LEU A 367 4.61 -27.01 -33.38
CA LEU A 367 5.87 -27.72 -33.64
C LEU A 367 6.99 -27.14 -32.78
#